data_AF-A0AAV4UTY4-F1
#
_entry.id   AF-A0AAV4UTY4-F1
#
_cell.length_a   1.000
_cell.length_b   1.000
_cell.length_c   1.000
_cell.angle_alpha   90.00
_cell.angle_beta   90.00
_cell.angle_gamma   90.00
#
_symmetry.space_group_name_H-M   'P 1'
#
loop_
_entity.id
_entity.type
_entity.pdbx_description
1 polymer ?
#
loop_
_entity_poly.entity_id
_entity_poly.type
_entity_poly.pdbx_seq_one_letter_code
_entity_poly.pdbx_strand_id
1 'polypeptide(L)'
;MSSTWKEVQQAHDEKRCELKLSGPLFAERIEKNGLDPDIFKITHLNFLEISKTHLKELPANIGQLTNLTRLVVSHNDLVKLPTEVENLKKLKFLDASHNALSELPSGLSGLMELMSLNVCSNQLSEIPALNENLKLVTLNICCNKFSALPVSVCNSNLIHFTDLIANNNLISEIPAEIEQVGSLKVLDLSENQLIAIPGELGSCTKLKELNLKGNKLKDKRLLKLVDQCHSKQVLDYIRSHCPKTNADNNKQGKSKKKTKQAKKAADVEEVVELLDELKILHVSDDTLKVVLTPKVADVRPYVVCCTVLDVNLTDANKLKKFISTQTKLHDSVCEKRTAATIATHDLSKINGNLLYDARLPSNIKITPLNRKKEFTAAELYTQLNDEADALRKEKKKNTYSGIHKYLYLLKDKPLYPCLVDSSNLVISFPPITNSEGSKISSDTKNILLEVTGNNLNTCKKVMDTLLVEMLKLGLNDPATDGSNGEENERNILTIQQVKIVDEEGQLKVVYPSRTDIQTDNILVTRA
;
A
#
# COMPACT_ATOMS: atom_id res chain seq x y z
N MET A 1 -13.72 -23.84 -56.30
CA MET A 1 -13.08 -24.38 -55.09
C MET A 1 -12.10 -23.33 -54.61
N SER A 2 -12.35 -22.69 -53.47
CA SER A 2 -11.38 -21.75 -52.90
C SER A 2 -10.11 -22.54 -52.59
N SER A 3 -8.97 -22.14 -53.15
CA SER A 3 -7.68 -22.75 -52.85
C SER A 3 -7.33 -22.45 -51.40
N THR A 4 -7.09 -23.50 -50.61
CA THR A 4 -6.58 -23.42 -49.24
C THR A 4 -5.41 -22.43 -49.16
N TRP A 5 -5.42 -21.57 -48.14
CA TRP A 5 -4.39 -20.57 -47.96
C TRP A 5 -3.05 -21.24 -47.68
N LYS A 6 -1.97 -20.75 -48.30
CA LYS A 6 -0.62 -21.33 -48.17
C LYS A 6 -0.19 -21.45 -46.72
N GLU A 7 -0.53 -20.46 -45.90
CA GLU A 7 -0.19 -20.39 -44.49
C GLU A 7 -0.94 -21.46 -43.67
N VAL A 8 -2.18 -21.77 -44.05
CA VAL A 8 -3.03 -22.81 -43.44
C VAL A 8 -2.51 -24.19 -43.85
N GLN A 9 -2.22 -24.39 -45.12
CA GLN A 9 -1.63 -25.63 -45.63
C GLN A 9 -0.27 -25.90 -44.98
N GLN A 10 0.59 -24.88 -44.87
CA GLN A 10 1.88 -25.01 -44.20
C GLN A 10 1.73 -25.39 -42.72
N ALA A 11 0.82 -24.74 -42.00
CA ALA A 11 0.56 -25.08 -40.60
C ALA A 11 0.09 -26.53 -40.43
N HIS A 12 -0.75 -27.00 -41.35
CA HIS A 12 -1.21 -28.39 -41.39
C HIS A 12 -0.06 -29.37 -41.68
N ASP A 13 0.70 -29.15 -42.74
CA ASP A 13 1.72 -30.08 -43.23
C ASP A 13 2.93 -30.17 -42.29
N GLU A 14 3.33 -29.05 -41.68
CA GLU A 14 4.43 -28.98 -40.71
C GLU A 14 4.00 -29.26 -39.27
N LYS A 15 2.72 -29.56 -39.04
CA LYS A 15 2.13 -29.79 -37.70
C LYS A 15 2.39 -28.66 -36.70
N ARG A 16 2.25 -27.41 -37.14
CA ARG A 16 2.47 -26.24 -36.28
C ARG A 16 1.36 -26.13 -35.24
N CYS A 17 1.72 -25.88 -33.99
CA CYS A 17 0.76 -25.64 -32.92
C CYS A 17 0.23 -24.18 -32.88
N GLU A 18 0.68 -23.33 -33.79
CA GLU A 18 0.41 -21.89 -33.77
C GLU A 18 0.05 -21.39 -35.17
N LEU A 19 -1.02 -20.60 -35.26
CA LEU A 19 -1.43 -19.96 -36.50
C LEU A 19 -1.83 -18.50 -36.23
N LYS A 20 -1.17 -17.58 -36.94
CA LYS A 20 -1.42 -16.14 -36.85
C LYS A 20 -1.82 -15.59 -38.21
N LEU A 21 -3.03 -15.05 -38.28
CA LEU A 21 -3.64 -14.43 -39.45
C LEU A 21 -3.98 -12.99 -39.06
N SER A 22 -3.05 -12.06 -39.31
CA SER A 22 -3.20 -10.68 -38.87
C SER A 22 -2.74 -9.65 -39.90
N GLY A 23 -3.49 -8.56 -40.02
CA GLY A 23 -3.15 -7.42 -40.86
C GLY A 23 -3.88 -7.35 -42.21
N PRO A 24 -3.57 -6.31 -43.02
CA PRO A 24 -4.39 -5.89 -44.16
C PRO A 24 -4.49 -6.95 -45.26
N LEU A 25 -3.42 -7.72 -45.47
CA LEU A 25 -3.40 -8.79 -46.49
C LEU A 25 -4.45 -9.86 -46.19
N PHE A 26 -4.63 -10.25 -44.92
CA PHE A 26 -5.67 -11.20 -44.55
C PHE A 26 -7.05 -10.54 -44.54
N ALA A 27 -7.14 -9.25 -44.19
CA ALA A 27 -8.39 -8.50 -44.30
C ALA A 27 -8.96 -8.53 -45.73
N GLU A 28 -8.15 -8.23 -46.74
CA GLU A 28 -8.56 -8.28 -48.15
C GLU A 28 -8.98 -9.70 -48.58
N ARG A 29 -8.26 -10.74 -48.11
CA ARG A 29 -8.60 -12.13 -48.43
C ARG A 29 -9.94 -12.56 -47.80
N ILE A 30 -10.18 -12.19 -46.54
CA ILE A 30 -11.44 -12.49 -45.82
C ILE A 30 -12.60 -11.72 -46.44
N GLU A 31 -12.41 -10.46 -46.80
CA GLU A 31 -13.45 -9.66 -47.45
C GLU A 31 -13.87 -10.26 -48.80
N LYS A 32 -12.91 -10.77 -49.57
CA LYS A 32 -13.18 -11.33 -50.90
C LYS A 32 -13.76 -12.74 -50.88
N ASN A 33 -13.24 -13.63 -50.03
CA ASN A 33 -13.51 -15.07 -50.10
C ASN A 33 -14.02 -15.68 -48.79
N GLY A 34 -14.15 -14.89 -47.73
CA GLY A 34 -14.41 -15.39 -46.38
C GLY A 34 -13.16 -16.01 -45.72
N LEU A 35 -13.34 -16.41 -44.46
CA LEU A 35 -12.31 -17.11 -43.70
C LEU A 35 -12.12 -18.53 -44.24
N ASP A 36 -10.86 -18.97 -44.39
CA ASP A 36 -10.55 -20.32 -44.89
C ASP A 36 -11.08 -21.41 -43.93
N PRO A 37 -12.03 -22.27 -44.36
CA PRO A 37 -12.60 -23.30 -43.49
C PRO A 37 -11.57 -24.38 -43.09
N ASP A 38 -10.46 -24.53 -43.83
CA ASP A 38 -9.45 -25.53 -43.52
C ASP A 38 -8.65 -25.21 -42.25
N ILE A 39 -8.69 -23.96 -41.77
CA ILE A 39 -8.14 -23.57 -40.45
C ILE A 39 -8.67 -24.47 -39.34
N PHE A 40 -9.97 -24.79 -39.38
CA PHE A 40 -10.65 -25.55 -38.34
C PHE A 40 -10.34 -27.06 -38.39
N LYS A 41 -9.71 -27.54 -39.46
CA LYS A 41 -9.24 -28.93 -39.58
C LYS A 41 -7.92 -29.16 -38.83
N ILE A 42 -7.19 -28.10 -38.46
CA ILE A 42 -5.90 -28.17 -37.76
C ILE A 42 -6.13 -28.33 -36.24
N THR A 43 -6.68 -29.47 -35.84
CA THR A 43 -7.15 -29.73 -34.46
C THR A 43 -6.03 -29.77 -33.40
N HIS A 44 -4.76 -29.77 -33.80
CA HIS A 44 -3.59 -29.75 -32.93
C HIS A 44 -3.09 -28.32 -32.60
N LEU A 45 -3.80 -27.27 -33.05
CA LEU A 45 -3.48 -25.89 -32.69
C LEU A 45 -3.65 -25.64 -31.18
N ASN A 46 -2.64 -25.02 -30.59
CA ASN A 46 -2.64 -24.50 -29.22
C ASN A 46 -2.90 -22.98 -29.19
N PHE A 47 -2.51 -22.27 -30.26
CA PHE A 47 -2.67 -20.83 -30.41
C PHE A 47 -3.25 -20.47 -31.78
N LEU A 48 -4.33 -19.71 -31.78
CA LEU A 48 -4.93 -19.12 -32.97
C LEU A 48 -5.12 -17.62 -32.77
N GLU A 49 -4.56 -16.82 -33.68
CA GLU A 49 -4.77 -15.38 -33.76
C GLU A 49 -5.38 -15.01 -35.12
N ILE A 50 -6.53 -14.36 -35.09
CA ILE A 50 -7.20 -13.75 -36.26
C ILE A 50 -7.52 -12.31 -35.89
N SER A 51 -6.65 -11.36 -36.22
CA SER A 51 -6.73 -10.00 -35.69
C SER A 51 -6.49 -8.91 -36.75
N LYS A 52 -7.20 -7.79 -36.68
CA LYS A 52 -7.11 -6.70 -37.67
C LYS A 52 -7.48 -7.16 -39.09
N THR A 53 -8.57 -7.92 -39.21
CA THR A 53 -8.99 -8.53 -40.48
C THR A 53 -10.43 -8.23 -40.91
N HIS A 54 -11.13 -7.34 -40.21
CA HIS A 54 -12.55 -7.01 -40.50
C HIS A 54 -13.49 -8.23 -40.51
N LEU A 55 -13.14 -9.27 -39.74
CA LEU A 55 -13.94 -10.49 -39.65
C LEU A 55 -15.29 -10.18 -38.97
N LYS A 56 -16.40 -10.41 -39.68
CA LYS A 56 -17.76 -10.13 -39.19
C LYS A 56 -18.34 -11.24 -38.31
N GLU A 57 -17.98 -12.49 -38.59
CA GLU A 57 -18.46 -13.65 -37.85
C GLU A 57 -17.34 -14.68 -37.69
N LEU A 58 -17.23 -15.25 -36.49
CA LEU A 58 -16.36 -16.39 -36.23
C LEU A 58 -17.18 -17.69 -36.45
N PRO A 59 -16.79 -18.57 -37.38
CA PRO A 59 -17.54 -19.80 -37.66
C PRO A 59 -17.66 -20.74 -36.46
N ALA A 60 -18.80 -21.44 -36.36
CA ALA A 60 -19.07 -22.48 -35.34
C ALA A 60 -18.00 -23.59 -35.31
N ASN A 61 -17.35 -23.84 -36.45
CA ASN A 61 -16.23 -24.78 -36.57
C ASN A 61 -15.05 -24.48 -35.64
N ILE A 62 -14.97 -23.29 -35.02
CA ILE A 62 -13.98 -23.00 -33.97
C ILE A 62 -14.01 -24.06 -32.84
N GLY A 63 -15.19 -24.60 -32.52
CA GLY A 63 -15.33 -25.65 -31.50
C GLY A 63 -14.61 -26.96 -31.81
N GLN A 64 -14.15 -27.17 -33.05
CA GLN A 64 -13.36 -28.34 -33.44
C GLN A 64 -11.91 -28.26 -32.92
N LEU A 65 -11.41 -27.06 -32.64
CA LEU A 65 -10.04 -26.81 -32.19
C LEU A 65 -9.89 -27.04 -30.67
N THR A 66 -10.28 -28.22 -30.20
CA THR A 66 -10.37 -28.60 -28.78
C THR A 66 -9.05 -28.53 -28.00
N ASN A 67 -7.90 -28.43 -28.67
CA ASN A 67 -6.59 -28.26 -28.05
C ASN A 67 -6.19 -26.80 -27.82
N LEU A 68 -6.98 -25.82 -28.28
CA LEU A 68 -6.65 -24.42 -28.12
C LEU A 68 -6.52 -24.04 -26.65
N THR A 69 -5.40 -23.39 -26.36
CA THR A 69 -5.09 -22.79 -25.05
C THR A 69 -5.18 -21.27 -25.09
N ARG A 70 -4.99 -20.67 -26.27
CA ARG A 70 -5.08 -19.22 -26.47
C ARG A 70 -5.77 -18.91 -27.81
N LEU A 71 -6.82 -18.11 -27.72
CA LEU A 71 -7.59 -17.62 -28.87
C LEU A 71 -7.59 -16.09 -28.84
N VAL A 72 -7.13 -15.47 -29.93
CA VAL A 72 -7.10 -14.02 -30.10
C VAL A 72 -7.88 -13.67 -31.36
N VAL A 73 -9.03 -13.03 -31.21
CA VAL A 73 -9.90 -12.56 -32.30
C VAL A 73 -10.14 -11.05 -32.24
N SER A 74 -9.15 -10.31 -31.73
CA SER A 74 -9.26 -8.88 -31.46
C SER A 74 -9.12 -7.99 -32.70
N HIS A 75 -9.66 -6.76 -32.63
CA HIS A 75 -9.68 -5.81 -33.74
C HIS A 75 -10.34 -6.37 -35.00
N ASN A 76 -11.56 -6.89 -34.87
CA ASN A 76 -12.41 -7.27 -35.99
C ASN A 76 -13.79 -6.62 -35.84
N ASP A 77 -14.77 -7.07 -36.63
CA ASP A 77 -16.13 -6.54 -36.66
C ASP A 77 -17.13 -7.59 -36.13
N LEU A 78 -16.69 -8.45 -35.19
CA LEU A 78 -17.51 -9.54 -34.65
C LEU A 78 -18.69 -9.00 -33.84
N VAL A 79 -19.90 -9.46 -34.16
CA VAL A 79 -21.13 -9.09 -33.42
C VAL A 79 -21.47 -10.08 -32.32
N LYS A 80 -21.02 -11.34 -32.47
CA LYS A 80 -21.19 -12.42 -31.48
C LYS A 80 -20.03 -13.40 -31.55
N LEU A 81 -19.77 -14.09 -30.45
CA LEU A 81 -18.98 -15.32 -30.46
C LEU A 81 -19.92 -16.52 -30.64
N PRO A 82 -19.55 -17.54 -31.43
CA PRO A 82 -20.35 -18.75 -31.60
C PRO A 82 -20.45 -19.53 -30.28
N THR A 83 -21.58 -20.19 -30.05
CA THR A 83 -21.82 -21.01 -28.84
C THR A 83 -20.76 -22.10 -28.65
N GLU A 84 -20.22 -22.61 -29.75
CA GLU A 84 -19.22 -23.67 -29.83
C GLU A 84 -17.86 -23.30 -29.21
N VAL A 85 -17.63 -22.04 -28.84
CA VAL A 85 -16.48 -21.65 -27.99
C VAL A 85 -16.48 -22.42 -26.67
N GLU A 86 -17.65 -22.86 -26.18
CA GLU A 86 -17.77 -23.72 -24.99
C GLU A 86 -17.04 -25.06 -25.10
N ASN A 87 -16.76 -25.53 -26.32
CA ASN A 87 -16.06 -26.80 -26.58
C ASN A 87 -14.54 -26.68 -26.36
N LEU A 88 -14.01 -25.46 -26.24
CA LEU A 88 -12.58 -25.20 -26.06
C LEU A 88 -12.16 -25.41 -24.60
N LYS A 89 -12.34 -26.62 -24.06
CA LYS A 89 -12.16 -26.93 -22.62
C LYS A 89 -10.74 -26.67 -22.08
N LYS A 90 -9.73 -26.58 -22.95
CA LYS A 90 -8.33 -26.26 -22.59
C LYS A 90 -7.99 -24.78 -22.69
N LEU A 91 -8.95 -23.92 -23.05
CA LEU A 91 -8.72 -22.50 -23.29
C LEU A 91 -8.38 -21.79 -21.98
N LYS A 92 -7.22 -21.12 -21.96
CA LYS A 92 -6.70 -20.35 -20.83
C LYS A 92 -6.80 -18.85 -21.07
N PHE A 93 -6.68 -18.42 -22.32
CA PHE A 93 -6.66 -17.02 -22.70
C PHE A 93 -7.61 -16.78 -23.87
N LEU A 94 -8.59 -15.90 -23.66
CA LEU A 94 -9.49 -15.43 -24.70
C LEU A 94 -9.40 -13.91 -24.81
N ASP A 95 -8.98 -13.43 -25.98
CA ASP A 95 -9.01 -12.01 -26.33
C ASP A 95 -9.93 -11.79 -27.52
N ALA A 96 -11.08 -11.14 -27.26
CA ALA A 96 -12.03 -10.69 -28.25
C ALA A 96 -12.26 -9.17 -28.18
N SER A 97 -11.24 -8.43 -27.74
CA SER A 97 -11.28 -6.97 -27.62
C SER A 97 -11.38 -6.26 -28.98
N HIS A 98 -11.87 -5.02 -28.98
CA HIS A 98 -12.06 -4.22 -30.19
C HIS A 98 -12.90 -4.94 -31.26
N ASN A 99 -14.13 -5.27 -30.88
CA ASN A 99 -15.15 -5.85 -31.76
C ASN A 99 -16.49 -5.12 -31.52
N ALA A 100 -17.58 -5.65 -32.07
CA ALA A 100 -18.93 -5.14 -31.89
C ALA A 100 -19.82 -6.11 -31.08
N LEU A 101 -19.23 -6.89 -30.17
CA LEU A 101 -19.94 -7.93 -29.42
C LEU A 101 -21.04 -7.32 -28.55
N SER A 102 -22.29 -7.75 -28.75
CA SER A 102 -23.43 -7.35 -27.91
C SER A 102 -23.70 -8.32 -26.75
N GLU A 103 -23.29 -9.58 -26.91
CA GLU A 103 -23.43 -10.63 -25.90
C GLU A 103 -22.25 -11.60 -25.95
N LEU A 104 -22.08 -12.37 -24.87
CA LEU A 104 -21.14 -13.48 -24.78
C LEU A 104 -21.92 -14.79 -24.57
N PRO A 105 -21.48 -15.92 -25.15
CA PRO A 105 -22.19 -17.18 -25.02
C PRO A 105 -22.18 -17.68 -23.57
N SER A 106 -23.32 -18.18 -23.10
CA SER A 106 -23.50 -18.70 -21.74
C SER A 106 -22.52 -19.82 -21.38
N GLY A 107 -22.09 -20.61 -22.38
CA GLY A 107 -21.12 -21.68 -22.25
C GLY A 107 -19.69 -21.26 -21.86
N LEU A 108 -19.35 -19.95 -21.85
CA LEU A 108 -18.08 -19.47 -21.30
C LEU A 108 -17.89 -19.83 -19.82
N SER A 109 -18.98 -19.92 -19.06
CA SER A 109 -19.00 -20.41 -17.69
C SER A 109 -18.38 -21.81 -17.53
N GLY A 110 -18.52 -22.66 -18.55
CA GLY A 110 -17.99 -24.02 -18.58
C GLY A 110 -16.51 -24.16 -18.94
N LEU A 111 -15.78 -23.05 -19.14
CA LEU A 111 -14.35 -23.04 -19.46
C LEU A 111 -13.50 -23.01 -18.18
N MET A 112 -13.41 -24.16 -17.49
CA MET A 112 -12.77 -24.28 -16.17
C MET A 112 -11.27 -23.94 -16.15
N GLU A 113 -10.59 -23.95 -17.31
CA GLU A 113 -9.17 -23.60 -17.44
C GLU A 113 -8.92 -22.11 -17.75
N LEU A 114 -9.98 -21.31 -17.94
CA LEU A 114 -9.87 -19.92 -18.35
C LEU A 114 -9.21 -19.07 -17.25
N MET A 115 -8.11 -18.41 -17.58
CA MET A 115 -7.33 -17.55 -16.69
C MET A 115 -7.48 -16.07 -17.04
N SER A 116 -7.69 -15.74 -18.31
CA SER A 116 -7.79 -14.36 -18.77
C SER A 116 -8.89 -14.22 -19.82
N LEU A 117 -9.81 -13.29 -19.57
CA LEU A 117 -10.83 -12.87 -20.52
C LEU A 117 -10.69 -11.38 -20.81
N ASN A 118 -10.39 -11.04 -22.06
CA ASN A 118 -10.34 -9.67 -22.54
C ASN A 118 -11.44 -9.45 -23.58
N VAL A 119 -12.41 -8.61 -23.24
CA VAL A 119 -13.52 -8.20 -24.11
C VAL A 119 -13.66 -6.68 -24.14
N CYS A 120 -12.56 -5.97 -23.89
CA CYS A 120 -12.55 -4.51 -23.91
C CYS A 120 -12.95 -3.94 -25.28
N SER A 121 -13.57 -2.76 -25.31
CA SER A 121 -14.01 -2.07 -26.53
C SER A 121 -14.98 -2.94 -27.34
N ASN A 122 -16.14 -3.22 -26.73
CA ASN A 122 -17.26 -3.94 -27.32
C ASN A 122 -18.58 -3.23 -26.98
N GLN A 123 -19.72 -3.87 -27.20
CA GLN A 123 -21.06 -3.33 -26.93
C GLN A 123 -21.79 -4.10 -25.83
N LEU A 124 -21.03 -4.77 -24.94
CA LEU A 124 -21.58 -5.64 -23.90
C LEU A 124 -22.22 -4.83 -22.78
N SER A 125 -23.40 -5.25 -22.33
CA SER A 125 -24.05 -4.75 -21.11
C SER A 125 -24.02 -5.75 -19.96
N GLU A 126 -23.76 -7.01 -20.25
CA GLU A 126 -23.70 -8.11 -19.28
C GLU A 126 -22.62 -9.13 -19.69
N ILE A 127 -22.24 -9.97 -18.73
CA ILE A 127 -21.39 -11.16 -18.95
C ILE A 127 -22.11 -12.40 -18.40
N PRO A 128 -21.85 -13.59 -18.97
CA PRO A 128 -22.36 -14.83 -18.42
C PRO A 128 -21.84 -15.06 -17.00
N ALA A 129 -22.48 -15.97 -16.28
CA ALA A 129 -22.13 -16.32 -14.91
C ALA A 129 -20.73 -16.97 -14.85
N LEU A 130 -19.70 -16.19 -14.50
CA LEU A 130 -18.30 -16.65 -14.48
C LEU A 130 -17.90 -17.35 -13.16
N ASN A 131 -18.85 -17.61 -12.26
CA ASN A 131 -18.59 -18.20 -10.94
C ASN A 131 -17.96 -19.60 -10.99
N GLU A 132 -18.09 -20.31 -12.11
CA GLU A 132 -17.50 -21.64 -12.31
C GLU A 132 -16.08 -21.57 -12.92
N ASN A 133 -15.62 -20.40 -13.39
CA ASN A 133 -14.28 -20.19 -13.92
C ASN A 133 -13.27 -19.97 -12.79
N LEU A 134 -13.09 -20.98 -11.93
CA LEU A 134 -12.31 -20.89 -10.68
C LEU A 134 -10.84 -20.47 -10.87
N LYS A 135 -10.29 -20.63 -12.08
CA LYS A 135 -8.91 -20.24 -12.44
C LYS A 135 -8.79 -18.82 -13.01
N LEU A 136 -9.90 -18.09 -13.13
CA LEU A 136 -9.88 -16.74 -13.69
C LEU A 136 -9.02 -15.82 -12.82
N VAL A 137 -8.06 -15.15 -13.45
CA VAL A 137 -7.11 -14.22 -12.83
C VAL A 137 -7.45 -12.79 -13.23
N THR A 138 -7.68 -12.58 -14.52
CA THR A 138 -7.87 -11.24 -15.08
C THR A 138 -9.14 -11.15 -15.93
N LEU A 139 -9.95 -10.14 -15.67
CA LEU A 139 -11.11 -9.79 -16.49
C LEU A 139 -10.99 -8.33 -16.95
N ASN A 140 -10.99 -8.13 -18.27
CA ASN A 140 -11.03 -6.81 -18.85
C ASN A 140 -12.32 -6.60 -19.65
N ILE A 141 -13.18 -5.72 -19.14
CA ILE A 141 -14.44 -5.28 -19.73
C ILE A 141 -14.44 -3.77 -20.04
N CYS A 142 -13.27 -3.14 -20.18
CA CYS A 142 -13.19 -1.70 -20.44
C CYS A 142 -13.94 -1.28 -21.71
N CYS A 143 -14.38 -0.02 -21.79
CA CYS A 143 -15.00 0.53 -22.99
C CYS A 143 -16.20 -0.31 -23.49
N ASN A 144 -17.18 -0.57 -22.61
CA ASN A 144 -18.41 -1.32 -22.91
C ASN A 144 -19.64 -0.51 -22.42
N LYS A 145 -20.79 -1.17 -22.23
CA LYS A 145 -22.07 -0.57 -21.85
C LYS A 145 -22.61 -1.10 -20.51
N PHE A 146 -21.75 -1.61 -19.63
CA PHE A 146 -22.18 -2.11 -18.32
C PHE A 146 -22.76 -0.99 -17.47
N SER A 147 -24.00 -1.16 -16.98
CA SER A 147 -24.66 -0.22 -16.06
C SER A 147 -24.39 -0.51 -14.59
N ALA A 148 -23.96 -1.72 -14.27
CA ALA A 148 -23.58 -2.17 -12.93
C ALA A 148 -22.36 -3.10 -13.03
N LEU A 149 -21.58 -3.19 -11.95
CA LEU A 149 -20.52 -4.20 -11.89
C LEU A 149 -21.16 -5.60 -11.79
N PRO A 150 -20.74 -6.60 -12.60
CA PRO A 150 -21.38 -7.92 -12.59
C PRO A 150 -21.26 -8.62 -11.23
N VAL A 151 -22.40 -8.97 -10.62
CA VAL A 151 -22.41 -9.71 -9.33
C VAL A 151 -21.74 -11.08 -9.46
N SER A 152 -21.77 -11.69 -10.64
CA SER A 152 -21.13 -13.00 -10.90
C SER A 152 -19.62 -13.02 -10.68
N VAL A 153 -18.93 -11.87 -10.80
CA VAL A 153 -17.49 -11.76 -10.50
C VAL A 153 -17.21 -11.46 -9.03
N CYS A 154 -18.25 -11.13 -8.27
CA CYS A 154 -18.20 -10.87 -6.84
C CYS A 154 -18.40 -12.15 -6.02
N ASN A 155 -17.60 -13.18 -6.30
CA ASN A 155 -17.78 -14.53 -5.75
C ASN A 155 -16.53 -15.02 -4.99
N SER A 156 -16.72 -15.54 -3.77
CA SER A 156 -15.64 -16.06 -2.92
C SER A 156 -14.87 -17.26 -3.49
N ASN A 157 -15.45 -18.01 -4.44
CA ASN A 157 -14.80 -19.15 -5.09
C ASN A 157 -13.72 -18.71 -6.10
N LEU A 158 -13.72 -17.45 -6.54
CA LEU A 158 -12.73 -16.90 -7.47
C LEU A 158 -11.41 -16.54 -6.77
N ILE A 159 -10.80 -17.53 -6.13
CA ILE A 159 -9.60 -17.36 -5.26
C ILE A 159 -8.36 -16.84 -6.00
N HIS A 160 -8.33 -16.98 -7.33
CA HIS A 160 -7.24 -16.53 -8.19
C HIS A 160 -7.49 -15.18 -8.86
N PHE A 161 -8.70 -14.63 -8.75
CA PHE A 161 -9.12 -13.42 -9.45
C PHE A 161 -8.48 -12.17 -8.83
N THR A 162 -7.57 -11.54 -9.56
CA THR A 162 -6.74 -10.44 -9.04
C THR A 162 -7.00 -9.11 -9.73
N ASP A 163 -7.41 -9.11 -10.99
CA ASP A 163 -7.45 -7.89 -11.79
C ASP A 163 -8.81 -7.75 -12.49
N LEU A 164 -9.54 -6.69 -12.15
CA LEU A 164 -10.79 -6.30 -12.78
C LEU A 164 -10.64 -4.89 -13.38
N ILE A 165 -10.61 -4.84 -14.71
CA ILE A 165 -10.50 -3.60 -15.48
C ILE A 165 -11.86 -3.31 -16.14
N ALA A 166 -12.55 -2.30 -15.64
CA ALA A 166 -13.93 -1.95 -16.01
C ALA A 166 -14.12 -0.44 -16.26
N ASN A 167 -13.04 0.28 -16.57
CA ASN A 167 -13.09 1.69 -16.90
C ASN A 167 -13.86 1.98 -18.20
N ASN A 168 -14.31 3.22 -18.37
CA ASN A 168 -15.06 3.68 -19.55
C ASN A 168 -16.32 2.84 -19.82
N ASN A 169 -17.13 2.66 -18.79
CA ASN A 169 -18.43 2.01 -18.87
C ASN A 169 -19.54 2.99 -18.39
N LEU A 170 -20.74 2.47 -18.17
CA LEU A 170 -21.88 3.22 -17.64
C LEU A 170 -22.19 2.82 -16.18
N ILE A 171 -21.21 2.25 -15.46
CA ILE A 171 -21.43 1.62 -14.16
C ILE A 171 -21.85 2.68 -13.15
N SER A 172 -23.07 2.57 -12.63
CA SER A 172 -23.60 3.47 -11.60
C SER A 172 -23.56 2.89 -10.18
N GLU A 173 -23.36 1.57 -10.06
CA GLU A 173 -23.33 0.86 -8.77
C GLU A 173 -22.26 -0.23 -8.71
N ILE A 174 -21.70 -0.40 -7.51
CA ILE A 174 -20.85 -1.54 -7.13
C ILE A 174 -21.67 -2.38 -6.15
N PRO A 175 -21.83 -3.69 -6.40
CA PRO A 175 -22.58 -4.59 -5.52
C PRO A 175 -21.88 -4.77 -4.17
N ALA A 176 -22.64 -4.97 -3.09
CA ALA A 176 -22.10 -5.18 -1.75
C ALA A 176 -21.26 -6.46 -1.67
N GLU A 177 -21.60 -7.45 -2.49
CA GLU A 177 -20.91 -8.72 -2.66
C GLU A 177 -19.44 -8.56 -3.08
N ILE A 178 -18.99 -7.37 -3.49
CA ILE A 178 -17.59 -7.10 -3.81
C ILE A 178 -16.63 -7.49 -2.68
N GLU A 179 -17.08 -7.46 -1.43
CA GLU A 179 -16.28 -7.91 -0.28
C GLU A 179 -15.91 -9.40 -0.31
N GLN A 180 -16.65 -10.21 -1.08
CA GLN A 180 -16.41 -11.64 -1.22
C GLN A 180 -15.14 -11.94 -2.05
N VAL A 181 -14.68 -10.98 -2.86
CA VAL A 181 -13.50 -11.14 -3.73
C VAL A 181 -12.21 -10.81 -2.96
N GLY A 182 -11.90 -11.63 -1.95
CA GLY A 182 -10.73 -11.43 -1.10
C GLY A 182 -9.36 -11.58 -1.79
N SER A 183 -9.34 -11.99 -3.06
CA SER A 183 -8.18 -12.15 -3.95
C SER A 183 -7.83 -10.88 -4.74
N LEU A 184 -8.79 -9.95 -4.92
CA LEU A 184 -8.67 -8.79 -5.80
C LEU A 184 -7.51 -7.87 -5.38
N LYS A 185 -6.69 -7.47 -6.35
CA LYS A 185 -5.52 -6.59 -6.17
C LYS A 185 -5.64 -5.29 -6.95
N VAL A 186 -6.24 -5.34 -8.13
CA VAL A 186 -6.41 -4.21 -9.04
C VAL A 186 -7.89 -4.10 -9.41
N LEU A 187 -8.46 -2.92 -9.18
CA LEU A 187 -9.82 -2.57 -9.59
C LEU A 187 -9.78 -1.20 -10.28
N ASP A 188 -9.99 -1.20 -11.60
CA ASP A 188 -10.17 0.04 -12.36
C ASP A 188 -11.63 0.24 -12.73
N LEU A 189 -12.24 1.26 -12.14
CA LEU A 189 -13.62 1.71 -12.39
C LEU A 189 -13.63 3.18 -12.84
N SER A 190 -12.52 3.70 -13.38
CA SER A 190 -12.47 5.08 -13.85
C SER A 190 -13.41 5.34 -15.03
N GLU A 191 -13.79 6.60 -15.25
CA GLU A 191 -14.66 7.04 -16.34
C GLU A 191 -15.99 6.24 -16.37
N ASN A 192 -16.68 6.20 -15.23
CA ASN A 192 -17.98 5.54 -15.05
C ASN A 192 -19.02 6.53 -14.49
N GLN A 193 -20.18 6.02 -14.06
CA GLN A 193 -21.30 6.83 -13.57
C GLN A 193 -21.55 6.63 -12.06
N LEU A 194 -20.54 6.20 -11.30
CA LEU A 194 -20.68 5.93 -9.86
C LEU A 194 -21.03 7.21 -9.11
N ILE A 195 -22.08 7.14 -8.29
CA ILE A 195 -22.53 8.24 -7.42
C ILE A 195 -22.10 8.02 -5.97
N ALA A 196 -22.04 6.76 -5.54
CA ALA A 196 -21.62 6.36 -4.21
C ALA A 196 -20.75 5.10 -4.30
N ILE A 197 -19.92 4.89 -3.28
CA ILE A 197 -19.08 3.70 -3.15
C ILE A 197 -19.54 2.94 -1.90
N PRO A 198 -19.79 1.62 -1.98
CA PRO A 198 -20.16 0.80 -0.84
C PRO A 198 -18.97 0.65 0.14
N GLY A 199 -19.24 0.68 1.45
CA GLY A 199 -18.22 0.45 2.47
C GLY A 199 -17.62 -0.97 2.41
N GLU A 200 -18.33 -1.92 1.80
CA GLU A 200 -17.91 -3.28 1.51
C GLU A 200 -16.64 -3.33 0.63
N LEU A 201 -16.44 -2.36 -0.26
CA LEU A 201 -15.21 -2.28 -1.06
C LEU A 201 -13.96 -2.10 -0.18
N GLY A 202 -14.12 -1.47 0.99
CA GLY A 202 -13.06 -1.33 1.98
C GLY A 202 -12.63 -2.65 2.63
N SER A 203 -13.49 -3.68 2.60
CA SER A 203 -13.23 -5.02 3.13
C SER A 203 -12.29 -5.86 2.24
N CYS A 204 -12.05 -5.45 0.99
CA CYS A 204 -11.13 -6.13 0.07
C CYS A 204 -9.67 -5.99 0.51
N THR A 205 -9.23 -6.83 1.45
CA THR A 205 -7.93 -6.70 2.14
C THR A 205 -6.69 -6.77 1.25
N LYS A 206 -6.78 -7.39 0.07
CA LYS A 206 -5.67 -7.50 -0.89
C LYS A 206 -5.68 -6.42 -1.97
N LEU A 207 -6.70 -5.54 -2.00
CA LEU A 207 -6.83 -4.49 -2.99
C LEU A 207 -5.73 -3.44 -2.78
N LYS A 208 -4.87 -3.29 -3.78
CA LYS A 208 -3.69 -2.40 -3.75
C LYS A 208 -3.88 -1.21 -4.67
N GLU A 209 -4.49 -1.45 -5.82
CA GLU A 209 -4.71 -0.46 -6.86
C GLU A 209 -6.21 -0.33 -7.08
N LEU A 210 -6.72 0.86 -6.80
CA LEU A 210 -8.12 1.25 -6.98
C LEU A 210 -8.11 2.57 -7.74
N ASN A 211 -8.78 2.58 -8.90
CA ASN A 211 -8.97 3.77 -9.71
C ASN A 211 -10.48 4.05 -9.84
N LEU A 212 -10.90 5.23 -9.37
CA LEU A 212 -12.28 5.69 -9.40
C LEU A 212 -12.43 7.04 -10.15
N LYS A 213 -11.36 7.50 -10.82
CA LYS A 213 -11.33 8.83 -11.45
C LYS A 213 -12.42 8.99 -12.50
N GLY A 214 -12.90 10.20 -12.76
CA GLY A 214 -13.93 10.43 -13.79
C GLY A 214 -15.32 9.88 -13.45
N ASN A 215 -15.61 9.62 -12.17
CA ASN A 215 -16.95 9.26 -11.69
C ASN A 215 -17.71 10.47 -11.12
N LYS A 216 -19.03 10.34 -10.96
CA LYS A 216 -19.93 11.40 -10.47
C LYS A 216 -20.19 11.29 -8.96
N LEU A 217 -19.13 11.07 -8.18
CA LEU A 217 -19.23 10.78 -6.75
C LEU A 217 -19.87 11.95 -6.00
N LYS A 218 -20.96 11.67 -5.28
CA LYS A 218 -21.71 12.64 -4.46
C LYS A 218 -20.88 13.15 -3.29
N ASP A 219 -20.07 12.26 -2.72
CA ASP A 219 -19.10 12.62 -1.68
C ASP A 219 -17.97 13.44 -2.32
N LYS A 220 -18.02 14.76 -2.12
CA LYS A 220 -17.03 15.70 -2.64
C LYS A 220 -15.64 15.47 -2.07
N ARG A 221 -15.51 14.90 -0.87
CA ARG A 221 -14.22 14.57 -0.27
C ARG A 221 -13.64 13.33 -0.94
N LEU A 222 -14.42 12.27 -1.08
CA LEU A 222 -14.00 11.09 -1.82
C LEU A 222 -13.64 11.43 -3.27
N LEU A 223 -14.41 12.28 -3.94
CA LEU A 223 -14.12 12.73 -5.30
C LEU A 223 -12.73 13.40 -5.40
N LYS A 224 -12.41 14.32 -4.49
CA LYS A 224 -11.08 14.96 -4.45
C LYS A 224 -9.96 13.96 -4.15
N LEU A 225 -10.18 13.04 -3.20
CA LEU A 225 -9.20 12.00 -2.85
C LEU A 225 -8.92 11.11 -4.06
N VAL A 226 -9.95 10.73 -4.80
CA VAL A 226 -9.81 9.92 -6.00
C VAL A 226 -8.94 10.62 -7.06
N ASP A 227 -9.06 11.94 -7.22
CA ASP A 227 -8.28 12.69 -8.21
C ASP A 227 -6.82 12.92 -7.80
N GLN A 228 -6.58 13.12 -6.49
CA GLN A 228 -5.32 13.66 -5.95
C GLN A 228 -4.46 12.64 -5.20
N CYS A 229 -5.04 11.54 -4.72
CA CYS A 229 -4.40 10.63 -3.79
C CYS A 229 -4.14 9.24 -4.40
N HIS A 230 -3.32 8.46 -3.70
CA HIS A 230 -2.98 7.09 -4.08
C HIS A 230 -4.05 6.12 -3.57
N SER A 231 -4.22 4.98 -4.23
CA SER A 231 -5.29 4.01 -3.96
C SER A 231 -5.44 3.60 -2.48
N LYS A 232 -4.34 3.54 -1.72
CA LYS A 232 -4.37 3.24 -0.28
C LYS A 232 -5.20 4.26 0.52
N GLN A 233 -5.02 5.55 0.27
CA GLN A 233 -5.74 6.63 0.97
C GLN A 233 -7.23 6.60 0.63
N VAL A 234 -7.55 6.35 -0.64
CA VAL A 234 -8.94 6.18 -1.11
C VAL A 234 -9.60 4.99 -0.41
N LEU A 235 -8.90 3.85 -0.31
CA LEU A 235 -9.40 2.65 0.37
C LEU A 235 -9.56 2.84 1.89
N ASP A 236 -8.63 3.53 2.54
CA ASP A 236 -8.72 3.87 3.97
C ASP A 236 -9.94 4.76 4.22
N TYR A 237 -10.19 5.74 3.34
CA TYR A 237 -11.39 6.58 3.44
C TYR A 237 -12.67 5.77 3.30
N ILE A 238 -12.76 4.90 2.28
CA ILE A 238 -13.91 4.03 2.04
C ILE A 238 -14.18 3.15 3.27
N ARG A 239 -13.14 2.55 3.87
CA ARG A 239 -13.26 1.73 5.09
C ARG A 239 -13.89 2.45 6.27
N SER A 240 -13.58 3.73 6.43
CA SER A 240 -13.98 4.50 7.61
C SER A 240 -15.27 5.31 7.41
N HIS A 241 -15.63 5.66 6.18
CA HIS A 241 -16.68 6.68 5.93
C HIS A 241 -17.78 6.24 4.96
N CYS A 242 -17.57 5.20 4.14
CA CYS A 242 -18.62 4.72 3.23
C CYS A 242 -19.59 3.80 3.98
N PRO A 243 -20.91 3.97 3.83
CA PRO A 243 -21.90 3.15 4.53
C PRO A 243 -21.84 1.70 4.04
N LYS A 244 -22.00 0.77 4.98
CA LYS A 244 -22.20 -0.66 4.70
C LYS A 244 -23.69 -0.99 4.74
N THR A 245 -24.16 -1.87 3.86
CA THR A 245 -25.58 -2.23 3.71
C THR A 245 -26.20 -2.85 4.98
N ASN A 246 -25.39 -3.25 5.97
CA ASN A 246 -25.84 -3.82 7.25
C ASN A 246 -25.84 -2.83 8.44
N ALA A 247 -25.63 -1.54 8.22
CA ALA A 247 -25.65 -0.54 9.28
C ALA A 247 -26.82 0.45 9.14
N ASP A 248 -28.08 0.00 9.02
CA ASP A 248 -29.25 0.87 9.26
C ASP A 248 -30.64 0.19 9.32
N ASN A 249 -30.75 -1.05 9.81
CA ASN A 249 -32.07 -1.69 10.01
C ASN A 249 -32.63 -1.55 11.44
N ASN A 250 -32.30 -0.46 12.16
CA ASN A 250 -33.04 -0.09 13.36
C ASN A 250 -32.85 1.39 13.72
N LYS A 251 -33.68 2.25 13.12
CA LYS A 251 -34.23 3.47 13.76
C LYS A 251 -35.38 4.03 12.90
N GLN A 252 -36.59 3.52 13.14
CA GLN A 252 -37.81 4.29 12.91
C GLN A 252 -37.78 5.53 13.82
N GLY A 253 -37.93 6.73 13.26
CA GLY A 253 -37.93 7.91 14.11
C GLY A 253 -37.99 9.27 13.41
N LYS A 254 -39.11 9.52 12.71
CA LYS A 254 -39.72 10.85 12.51
C LYS A 254 -38.82 11.98 11.98
N SER A 255 -38.97 12.18 10.69
CA SER A 255 -38.87 13.44 9.95
C SER A 255 -39.24 14.68 10.77
N LYS A 256 -38.28 15.58 10.96
CA LYS A 256 -38.53 17.02 11.13
C LYS A 256 -37.82 17.80 10.04
N LYS A 257 -38.62 18.17 9.04
CA LYS A 257 -38.38 19.24 8.08
C LYS A 257 -38.06 20.53 8.86
N LYS A 258 -36.84 21.05 8.73
CA LYS A 258 -36.60 22.49 8.89
C LYS A 258 -35.77 22.99 7.70
N THR A 259 -36.32 24.05 7.14
CA THR A 259 -36.02 24.76 5.91
C THR A 259 -34.61 25.35 5.90
N LYS A 260 -33.99 25.29 4.72
CA LYS A 260 -32.86 26.10 4.27
C LYS A 260 -33.05 27.57 4.67
N GLN A 261 -32.06 28.15 5.33
CA GLN A 261 -31.42 29.42 4.93
C GLN A 261 -30.24 29.71 5.87
N ALA A 262 -29.01 29.55 5.37
CA ALA A 262 -27.85 30.26 5.90
C ALA A 262 -26.86 30.52 4.76
N LYS A 263 -26.69 31.81 4.49
CA LYS A 263 -25.40 32.49 4.41
C LYS A 263 -24.19 31.58 4.09
N LYS A 264 -23.73 31.69 2.84
CA LYS A 264 -22.35 31.38 2.43
C LYS A 264 -21.39 32.24 3.25
N ALA A 265 -20.63 31.63 4.17
CA ALA A 265 -19.31 32.12 4.64
C ALA A 265 -18.67 31.25 5.74
N ALA A 266 -19.40 30.34 6.41
CA ALA A 266 -18.90 29.66 7.61
C ALA A 266 -18.17 28.31 7.38
N ASP A 267 -18.40 27.61 6.26
CA ASP A 267 -17.93 26.21 6.07
C ASP A 267 -16.41 26.03 5.86
N VAL A 268 -15.61 27.11 5.78
CA VAL A 268 -14.15 27.01 5.57
C VAL A 268 -13.38 27.02 6.91
N GLU A 269 -13.93 27.62 7.96
CA GLU A 269 -13.30 27.67 9.28
C GLU A 269 -13.52 26.38 10.09
N GLU A 270 -14.72 25.78 10.05
CA GLU A 270 -15.03 24.54 10.79
C GLU A 270 -14.19 23.33 10.35
N VAL A 271 -13.65 23.31 9.12
CA VAL A 271 -12.88 22.17 8.59
C VAL A 271 -11.43 22.15 9.08
N VAL A 272 -10.88 23.31 9.46
CA VAL A 272 -9.53 23.40 10.06
C VAL A 272 -9.56 22.97 11.54
N GLU A 273 -10.73 22.95 12.17
CA GLU A 273 -10.86 22.66 13.61
C GLU A 273 -10.75 21.16 13.97
N LEU A 274 -10.91 20.22 13.03
CA LEU A 274 -11.04 18.79 13.33
C LEU A 274 -9.88 17.87 12.86
N LEU A 275 -8.83 18.41 12.23
CA LEU A 275 -7.66 17.60 11.85
C LEU A 275 -6.69 17.46 13.03
N ASP A 276 -6.19 16.25 13.27
CA ASP A 276 -5.03 16.05 14.15
C ASP A 276 -3.88 16.96 13.68
N GLU A 277 -3.21 17.62 14.62
CA GLU A 277 -2.24 18.66 14.36
C GLU A 277 -0.84 18.27 14.84
N LEU A 278 0.16 18.45 13.99
CA LEU A 278 1.57 18.50 14.38
C LEU A 278 1.99 19.96 14.45
N LYS A 279 2.13 20.47 15.66
CA LYS A 279 2.56 21.86 15.90
C LYS A 279 4.08 21.90 16.03
N ILE A 280 4.75 22.39 15.01
CA ILE A 280 6.21 22.45 14.95
C ILE A 280 6.68 23.82 15.46
N LEU A 281 7.43 23.82 16.56
CA LEU A 281 8.09 25.00 17.10
C LEU A 281 9.47 25.17 16.47
N HIS A 282 9.74 26.37 15.97
CA HIS A 282 11.05 26.73 15.43
C HIS A 282 12.14 26.75 16.51
N VAL A 283 13.38 26.52 16.06
CA VAL A 283 14.56 26.49 16.92
C VAL A 283 14.76 27.86 17.59
N SER A 284 14.75 27.93 18.92
CA SER A 284 15.21 29.08 19.71
C SER A 284 16.64 28.88 20.22
N ASP A 285 17.26 29.93 20.76
CA ASP A 285 18.66 29.86 21.24
C ASP A 285 18.86 28.83 22.37
N ASP A 286 17.82 28.59 23.17
CA ASP A 286 17.79 27.67 24.32
C ASP A 286 17.48 26.21 23.95
N THR A 287 17.20 25.93 22.68
CA THR A 287 16.90 24.56 22.25
C THR A 287 18.14 23.67 22.30
N LEU A 288 17.91 22.41 22.68
CA LEU A 288 18.93 21.36 22.64
C LEU A 288 19.49 21.22 21.22
N LYS A 289 20.81 21.15 21.13
CA LYS A 289 21.56 20.92 19.89
C LYS A 289 22.33 19.61 19.99
N VAL A 290 22.52 18.96 18.85
CA VAL A 290 23.37 17.77 18.72
C VAL A 290 24.61 18.15 17.93
N VAL A 291 25.78 17.98 18.52
CA VAL A 291 27.07 18.19 17.86
C VAL A 291 27.54 16.87 17.26
N LEU A 292 27.80 16.87 15.97
CA LEU A 292 28.23 15.73 15.17
C LEU A 292 29.75 15.73 15.04
N THR A 293 30.41 14.69 15.54
CA THR A 293 31.85 14.53 15.31
C THR A 293 32.13 13.86 13.97
N PRO A 294 33.26 14.14 13.29
CA PRO A 294 33.63 13.47 12.05
C PRO A 294 33.80 11.94 12.18
N LYS A 295 34.10 11.44 13.39
CA LYS A 295 34.40 10.02 13.65
C LYS A 295 33.22 9.09 13.38
N VAL A 296 32.00 9.60 13.42
CA VAL A 296 30.79 8.79 13.17
C VAL A 296 30.60 8.45 11.68
N ALA A 297 31.30 9.14 10.77
CA ALA A 297 31.11 9.03 9.33
C ALA A 297 31.22 7.58 8.81
N ASP A 298 32.21 6.83 9.30
CA ASP A 298 32.54 5.48 8.84
C ASP A 298 31.77 4.35 9.56
N VAL A 299 30.96 4.72 10.56
CA VAL A 299 30.26 3.75 11.42
C VAL A 299 28.76 3.91 11.31
N ARG A 300 28.23 5.11 11.52
CA ARG A 300 26.79 5.42 11.46
C ARG A 300 26.57 6.93 11.27
N PRO A 301 26.74 7.44 10.03
CA PRO A 301 26.97 8.85 9.75
C PRO A 301 25.81 9.80 10.06
N TYR A 302 24.56 9.32 10.05
CA TYR A 302 23.40 10.19 10.14
C TYR A 302 22.65 10.00 11.46
N VAL A 303 22.30 11.13 12.06
CA VAL A 303 21.36 11.27 13.18
C VAL A 303 20.31 12.30 12.79
N VAL A 304 19.08 12.11 13.25
CA VAL A 304 17.97 13.06 13.13
C VAL A 304 17.28 13.11 14.48
N CYS A 305 17.04 14.31 15.01
CA CYS A 305 16.40 14.50 16.30
C CYS A 305 15.27 15.51 16.24
N CYS A 306 14.29 15.34 17.11
CA CYS A 306 13.32 16.37 17.51
C CYS A 306 12.83 16.07 18.92
N THR A 307 12.25 17.07 19.57
CA THR A 307 11.65 16.89 20.90
C THR A 307 10.14 16.94 20.78
N VAL A 308 9.43 16.01 21.41
CA VAL A 308 7.98 16.04 21.58
C VAL A 308 7.67 16.55 22.97
N LEU A 309 6.85 17.60 23.06
CA LEU A 309 6.53 18.30 24.30
C LEU A 309 5.16 17.90 24.84
N ASP A 310 5.00 17.99 26.15
CA ASP A 310 3.74 17.85 26.89
C ASP A 310 3.02 16.50 26.69
N VAL A 311 3.78 15.42 26.60
CA VAL A 311 3.22 14.07 26.52
C VAL A 311 2.60 13.64 27.85
N ASN A 312 1.55 12.84 27.73
CA ASN A 312 0.77 12.22 28.79
C ASN A 312 0.87 10.70 28.66
N LEU A 313 1.80 10.14 29.44
CA LEU A 313 2.06 8.71 29.53
C LEU A 313 1.55 8.10 30.85
N THR A 314 0.68 8.81 31.56
CA THR A 314 0.14 8.36 32.86
C THR A 314 -0.73 7.11 32.71
N ASP A 315 -1.45 6.97 31.59
CA ASP A 315 -2.14 5.72 31.25
C ASP A 315 -1.12 4.65 30.84
N ALA A 316 -1.03 3.59 31.65
CA ALA A 316 -0.18 2.44 31.41
C ALA A 316 -0.44 1.78 30.03
N ASN A 317 -1.68 1.86 29.52
CA ASN A 317 -2.00 1.36 28.18
C ASN A 317 -1.43 2.25 27.08
N LYS A 318 -1.46 3.59 27.21
CA LYS A 318 -0.81 4.52 26.27
C LYS A 318 0.69 4.29 26.23
N LEU A 319 1.36 4.17 27.39
CA LEU A 319 2.79 3.88 27.47
C LEU A 319 3.15 2.52 26.81
N LYS A 320 2.38 1.46 27.11
CA LYS A 320 2.59 0.14 26.52
C LYS A 320 2.39 0.14 25.00
N LYS A 321 1.35 0.84 24.52
CA LYS A 321 1.09 1.00 23.07
C LYS A 321 2.22 1.77 22.41
N PHE A 322 2.70 2.86 23.01
CA PHE A 322 3.84 3.63 22.51
C PHE A 322 5.11 2.77 22.35
N ILE A 323 5.49 2.01 23.38
CA ILE A 323 6.63 1.09 23.32
C ILE A 323 6.42 -0.01 22.25
N SER A 324 5.20 -0.54 22.14
CA SER A 324 4.86 -1.54 21.11
C SER A 324 4.99 -0.99 19.70
N THR A 325 4.56 0.26 19.46
CA THR A 325 4.70 0.95 18.18
C THR A 325 6.17 1.09 17.79
N GLN A 326 7.05 1.48 18.71
CA GLN A 326 8.49 1.53 18.44
C GLN A 326 9.05 0.17 18.00
N THR A 327 8.63 -0.91 18.65
CA THR A 327 9.05 -2.28 18.30
C THR A 327 8.56 -2.67 16.90
N LYS A 328 7.30 -2.36 16.56
CA LYS A 328 6.74 -2.62 15.22
C LYS A 328 7.46 -1.82 14.13
N LEU A 329 7.80 -0.56 14.39
CA LEU A 329 8.55 0.29 13.45
C LEU A 329 9.99 -0.18 13.29
N HIS A 330 10.63 -0.67 14.36
CA HIS A 330 11.94 -1.32 14.28
C HIS A 330 11.91 -2.54 13.36
N ASP A 331 10.86 -3.37 13.42
CA ASP A 331 10.73 -4.57 12.58
C ASP A 331 10.39 -4.26 11.11
N SER A 332 9.60 -3.21 10.88
CA SER A 332 9.12 -2.83 9.54
C SER A 332 10.00 -1.78 8.88
N VAL A 333 9.73 -0.49 9.11
CA VAL A 333 10.33 0.64 8.39
C VAL A 333 11.83 0.78 8.67
N CYS A 334 12.32 0.29 9.81
CA CYS A 334 13.74 0.28 10.15
C CYS A 334 14.49 -0.98 9.70
N GLU A 335 13.80 -1.93 9.05
CA GLU A 335 14.35 -3.21 8.59
C GLU A 335 15.04 -4.02 9.70
N LYS A 336 14.39 -4.21 10.85
CA LYS A 336 14.97 -4.87 12.04
C LYS A 336 16.23 -4.17 12.52
N ARG A 337 16.15 -2.84 12.60
CA ARG A 337 17.20 -1.90 13.00
C ARG A 337 18.41 -1.80 12.07
N THR A 338 18.43 -2.51 10.93
CA THR A 338 19.60 -2.47 10.03
C THR A 338 19.67 -1.19 9.21
N ALA A 339 18.51 -0.65 8.80
CA ALA A 339 18.46 0.56 7.99
C ALA A 339 18.50 1.84 8.84
N ALA A 340 17.75 1.86 9.95
CA ALA A 340 17.70 2.96 10.91
C ALA A 340 17.43 2.43 12.32
N THR A 341 17.64 3.24 13.36
CA THR A 341 17.32 2.86 14.74
C THR A 341 16.64 4.02 15.42
N ILE A 342 15.42 3.77 15.92
CA ILE A 342 14.69 4.71 16.78
C ILE A 342 15.16 4.54 18.22
N ALA A 343 15.44 5.65 18.88
CA ALA A 343 15.71 5.76 20.31
C ALA A 343 14.86 6.91 20.88
N THR A 344 14.28 6.68 22.06
CA THR A 344 13.42 7.67 22.73
C THR A 344 13.91 7.89 24.15
N HIS A 345 14.02 9.14 24.57
CA HIS A 345 14.63 9.53 25.84
C HIS A 345 13.74 10.51 26.61
N ASP A 346 13.71 10.39 27.93
CA ASP A 346 13.12 11.40 28.79
C ASP A 346 14.03 12.63 28.82
N LEU A 347 13.55 13.75 28.26
CA LEU A 347 14.33 14.97 28.13
C LEU A 347 14.72 15.55 29.49
N SER A 348 13.90 15.36 30.53
CA SER A 348 14.19 15.88 31.88
C SER A 348 15.43 15.27 32.51
N LYS A 349 15.89 14.13 31.99
CA LYS A 349 17.06 13.39 32.47
C LYS A 349 18.33 13.65 31.63
N ILE A 350 18.23 14.48 30.59
CA ILE A 350 19.34 14.82 29.71
C ILE A 350 19.92 16.17 30.13
N ASN A 351 21.24 16.25 30.28
CA ASN A 351 21.89 17.51 30.63
C ASN A 351 22.53 18.19 29.40
N GLY A 352 22.07 19.41 29.10
CA GLY A 352 22.69 20.28 28.11
C GLY A 352 22.60 19.76 26.67
N ASN A 353 23.55 20.19 25.85
CA ASN A 353 23.66 19.75 24.45
C ASN A 353 24.22 18.33 24.38
N LEU A 354 23.94 17.66 23.27
CA LEU A 354 24.37 16.31 23.01
C LEU A 354 25.56 16.28 22.06
N LEU A 355 26.42 15.29 22.24
CA LEU A 355 27.52 14.97 21.36
C LEU A 355 27.26 13.59 20.74
N TYR A 356 27.09 13.54 19.42
CA TYR A 356 27.04 12.29 18.66
C TYR A 356 28.44 11.96 18.15
N ASP A 357 29.07 10.98 18.80
CA ASP A 357 30.48 10.64 18.66
C ASP A 357 30.67 9.15 18.35
N ALA A 358 31.84 8.78 17.85
CA ALA A 358 32.27 7.39 17.75
C ALA A 358 33.55 7.19 18.57
N ARG A 359 33.46 6.32 19.58
CA ARG A 359 34.54 6.09 20.56
C ARG A 359 34.96 4.63 20.55
N LEU A 360 36.14 4.35 21.14
CA LEU A 360 36.56 2.97 21.38
C LEU A 360 35.50 2.25 22.23
N PRO A 361 35.13 1.01 21.90
CA PRO A 361 34.09 0.27 22.63
C PRO A 361 34.35 0.12 24.15
N SER A 362 35.61 0.15 24.58
CA SER A 362 36.01 0.15 26.00
C SER A 362 35.70 1.45 26.73
N ASN A 363 35.57 2.57 26.00
CA ASN A 363 35.43 3.92 26.56
C ASN A 363 33.98 4.39 26.60
N ILE A 364 33.06 3.62 26.02
CA ILE A 364 31.62 3.90 26.07
C ILE A 364 31.06 3.11 27.24
N LYS A 365 30.70 3.79 28.32
CA LYS A 365 30.06 3.19 29.49
C LYS A 365 28.57 3.51 29.49
N ILE A 366 27.75 2.48 29.55
CA ILE A 366 26.29 2.62 29.50
C ILE A 366 25.65 1.61 30.47
N THR A 367 24.60 2.03 31.15
CA THR A 367 23.70 1.12 31.87
C THR A 367 22.52 0.82 30.93
N PRO A 368 22.46 -0.35 30.27
CA PRO A 368 21.42 -0.61 29.27
C PRO A 368 20.02 -0.64 29.88
N LEU A 369 19.01 -0.28 29.08
CA LEU A 369 17.62 -0.39 29.50
C LEU A 369 17.29 -1.73 30.16
N ASN A 370 16.60 -1.67 31.31
CA ASN A 370 16.18 -2.79 32.14
C ASN A 370 17.34 -3.62 32.74
N ARG A 371 18.56 -3.06 32.76
CA ARG A 371 19.70 -3.61 33.49
C ARG A 371 20.12 -2.66 34.61
N LYS A 372 20.65 -3.21 35.70
CA LYS A 372 21.12 -2.44 36.86
C LYS A 372 22.63 -2.17 36.86
N LYS A 373 23.37 -2.96 36.07
CA LYS A 373 24.84 -2.90 36.00
C LYS A 373 25.26 -2.06 34.80
N GLU A 374 26.28 -1.23 34.99
CA GLU A 374 26.97 -0.53 33.91
C GLU A 374 27.87 -1.50 33.14
N PHE A 375 27.87 -1.36 31.82
CA PHE A 375 28.70 -2.12 30.89
C PHE A 375 29.50 -1.16 30.03
N THR A 376 30.70 -1.57 29.65
CA THR A 376 31.32 -1.02 28.45
C THR A 376 30.57 -1.50 27.21
N ALA A 377 30.60 -0.73 26.13
CA ALA A 377 30.01 -1.15 24.86
C ALA A 377 30.65 -2.44 24.32
N ALA A 378 31.93 -2.67 24.59
CA ALA A 378 32.64 -3.92 24.28
C ALA A 378 32.04 -5.14 25.00
N GLU A 379 31.85 -5.04 26.32
CA GLU A 379 31.28 -6.12 27.13
C GLU A 379 29.83 -6.41 26.72
N LEU A 380 29.03 -5.36 26.55
CA LEU A 380 27.64 -5.50 26.14
C LEU A 380 27.50 -6.14 24.75
N TYR A 381 28.31 -5.70 23.78
CA TYR A 381 28.33 -6.25 22.43
C TYR A 381 28.69 -7.73 22.43
N THR A 382 29.71 -8.12 23.20
CA THR A 382 30.17 -9.50 23.31
C THR A 382 29.06 -10.37 23.90
N GLN A 383 28.48 -9.94 25.03
CA GLN A 383 27.39 -10.67 25.67
C GLN A 383 26.19 -10.89 24.74
N LEU A 384 25.77 -9.85 24.00
CA LEU A 384 24.64 -9.95 23.08
C LEU A 384 24.94 -10.87 21.88
N ASN A 385 26.19 -10.90 21.39
CA ASN A 385 26.58 -11.85 20.36
C ASN A 385 26.56 -13.29 20.89
N ASP A 386 27.07 -13.53 22.10
CA ASP A 386 27.05 -14.85 22.72
C ASP A 386 25.61 -15.35 22.92
N GLU A 387 24.71 -14.49 23.38
CA GLU A 387 23.27 -14.77 23.50
C GLU A 387 22.64 -15.08 22.13
N ALA A 388 22.96 -14.29 21.11
CA ALA A 388 22.46 -14.50 19.75
C ALA A 388 22.98 -15.81 19.13
N ASP A 389 24.23 -16.17 19.38
CA ASP A 389 24.84 -17.42 18.91
C ASP A 389 24.31 -18.64 19.67
N ALA A 390 24.10 -18.53 20.98
CA ALA A 390 23.45 -19.58 21.77
C ALA A 390 22.03 -19.86 21.23
N LEU A 391 21.23 -18.82 20.98
CA LEU A 391 19.88 -18.95 20.44
C LEU A 391 19.87 -19.48 19.00
N ARG A 392 20.87 -19.12 18.19
CA ARG A 392 21.05 -19.68 16.84
C ARG A 392 21.35 -21.19 16.89
N LYS A 393 22.24 -21.60 17.78
CA LYS A 393 22.60 -23.02 18.02
C LYS A 393 21.39 -23.81 18.53
N GLU A 394 20.67 -23.28 19.53
CA GLU A 394 19.45 -23.89 20.09
C GLU A 394 18.38 -24.12 19.01
N LYS A 395 18.12 -23.10 18.17
CA LYS A 395 17.12 -23.18 17.08
C LYS A 395 17.62 -23.89 15.83
N LYS A 396 18.84 -24.47 15.85
CA LYS A 396 19.49 -25.17 14.72
C LYS A 396 19.43 -24.38 13.40
N LYS A 397 19.60 -23.06 13.48
CA LYS A 397 19.58 -22.19 12.28
C LYS A 397 20.99 -21.93 11.77
N ASN A 398 21.15 -21.97 10.45
CA ASN A 398 22.43 -21.64 9.81
C ASN A 398 22.73 -20.13 9.85
N THR A 399 21.70 -19.30 10.01
CA THR A 399 21.80 -17.83 10.06
C THR A 399 21.19 -17.29 11.35
N TYR A 400 21.70 -16.14 11.83
CA TYR A 400 21.11 -15.44 12.98
C TYR A 400 19.62 -15.14 12.75
N SER A 401 18.85 -15.09 13.83
CA SER A 401 17.47 -14.61 13.75
C SER A 401 17.49 -13.15 13.24
N GLY A 402 16.48 -12.76 12.46
CA GLY A 402 16.41 -11.39 11.94
C GLY A 402 16.46 -10.31 13.05
N ILE A 403 16.12 -10.68 14.29
CA ILE A 403 16.14 -9.82 15.47
C ILE A 403 17.57 -9.39 15.85
N HIS A 404 18.60 -10.20 15.63
CA HIS A 404 19.99 -9.87 16.02
C HIS A 404 20.85 -9.35 14.86
N LYS A 405 20.27 -9.19 13.67
CA LYS A 405 21.01 -8.81 12.45
C LYS A 405 21.72 -7.46 12.58
N TYR A 406 21.20 -6.56 13.41
CA TYR A 406 21.80 -5.25 13.66
C TYR A 406 23.14 -5.32 14.41
N LEU A 407 23.43 -6.39 15.18
CA LEU A 407 24.73 -6.55 15.86
C LEU A 407 25.88 -6.65 14.84
N TYR A 408 25.61 -7.19 13.66
CA TYR A 408 26.61 -7.29 12.59
C TYR A 408 27.05 -5.92 12.05
N LEU A 409 26.24 -4.88 12.21
CA LEU A 409 26.60 -3.52 11.76
C LEU A 409 27.84 -2.97 12.47
N LEU A 410 28.10 -3.42 13.69
CA LEU A 410 29.25 -3.03 14.48
C LEU A 410 30.41 -4.02 14.39
N LYS A 411 30.22 -5.16 13.71
CA LYS A 411 31.26 -6.18 13.60
C LYS A 411 32.48 -5.60 12.89
N ASP A 412 33.66 -5.86 13.45
CA ASP A 412 34.96 -5.44 12.92
C ASP A 412 35.13 -3.91 12.81
N LYS A 413 34.26 -3.12 13.44
CA LYS A 413 34.37 -1.66 13.49
C LYS A 413 35.29 -1.24 14.65
N PRO A 414 36.29 -0.36 14.42
CA PRO A 414 37.22 0.06 15.46
C PRO A 414 36.59 1.02 16.49
N LEU A 415 35.56 1.76 16.08
CA LEU A 415 34.84 2.72 16.90
C LEU A 415 33.35 2.40 16.85
N TYR A 416 32.65 2.64 17.96
CA TYR A 416 31.20 2.45 18.08
C TYR A 416 30.52 3.81 18.31
N PRO A 417 29.34 4.05 17.71
CA PRO A 417 28.66 5.33 17.85
C PRO A 417 27.99 5.41 19.22
N CYS A 418 27.96 6.61 19.80
CA CYS A 418 27.26 6.88 21.04
C CYS A 418 26.73 8.31 21.05
N LEU A 419 25.59 8.51 21.71
CA LEU A 419 25.06 9.83 22.01
C LEU A 419 25.30 10.12 23.49
N VAL A 420 25.97 11.24 23.76
CA VAL A 420 26.45 11.61 25.09
C VAL A 420 25.95 13.00 25.44
N ASP A 421 25.54 13.21 26.69
CA ASP A 421 25.12 14.52 27.17
C ASP A 421 26.29 15.36 27.73
N SER A 422 26.01 16.59 28.14
CA SER A 422 27.03 17.51 28.68
C SER A 422 27.59 17.08 30.05
N SER A 423 26.93 16.14 30.74
CA SER A 423 27.46 15.50 31.96
C SER A 423 28.35 14.28 31.65
N ASN A 424 28.59 14.01 30.36
CA ASN A 424 29.31 12.85 29.84
C ASN A 424 28.58 11.51 30.09
N LEU A 425 27.26 11.55 30.32
CA LEU A 425 26.43 10.36 30.39
C LEU A 425 26.12 9.87 28.96
N VAL A 426 26.41 8.60 28.68
CA VAL A 426 25.99 7.96 27.43
C VAL A 426 24.51 7.64 27.53
N ILE A 427 23.68 8.32 26.73
CA ILE A 427 22.22 8.15 26.74
C ILE A 427 21.76 7.12 25.70
N SER A 428 22.53 6.91 24.64
CA SER A 428 22.21 6.01 23.53
C SER A 428 23.47 5.33 23.00
N PHE A 429 23.38 4.02 22.71
CA PHE A 429 24.39 3.25 22.00
C PHE A 429 23.75 2.57 20.77
N PRO A 430 23.61 3.29 19.65
CA PRO A 430 23.02 2.75 18.43
C PRO A 430 23.89 1.69 17.74
N PRO A 431 23.30 0.69 17.04
CA PRO A 431 21.87 0.39 16.96
C PRO A 431 21.37 -0.50 18.13
N ILE A 432 22.14 -0.65 19.20
CA ILE A 432 21.93 -1.66 20.24
C ILE A 432 20.82 -1.26 21.22
N THR A 433 21.02 -0.20 22.00
CA THR A 433 20.13 0.11 23.14
C THR A 433 20.28 1.55 23.64
N ASN A 434 19.29 1.97 24.43
CA ASN A 434 19.33 3.22 25.19
C ASN A 434 19.84 2.96 26.62
N SER A 435 20.18 4.05 27.30
CA SER A 435 20.59 4.05 28.70
C SER A 435 19.41 4.14 29.65
N GLU A 436 19.46 3.40 30.77
CA GLU A 436 18.53 3.51 31.88
C GLU A 436 18.45 4.94 32.43
N GLY A 437 19.56 5.69 32.35
CA GLY A 437 19.62 7.10 32.78
C GLY A 437 18.70 8.04 32.00
N SER A 438 18.25 7.65 30.80
CA SER A 438 17.35 8.44 29.95
C SER A 438 15.99 7.78 29.73
N LYS A 439 15.67 6.74 30.52
CA LYS A 439 14.47 5.92 30.33
C LYS A 439 13.18 6.71 30.52
N ILE A 440 12.24 6.49 29.60
CA ILE A 440 10.87 7.02 29.68
C ILE A 440 10.07 6.24 30.73
N SER A 441 9.30 6.97 31.55
CA SER A 441 8.32 6.43 32.49
C SER A 441 6.94 7.06 32.25
N SER A 442 5.96 6.70 33.08
CA SER A 442 4.65 7.35 33.12
C SER A 442 4.72 8.84 33.45
N ASP A 443 5.82 9.28 34.10
CA ASP A 443 6.02 10.65 34.56
C ASP A 443 6.69 11.53 33.51
N THR A 444 7.22 10.93 32.43
CA THR A 444 7.89 11.66 31.36
C THR A 444 6.90 12.60 30.67
N LYS A 445 7.27 13.88 30.57
CA LYS A 445 6.49 14.94 29.90
C LYS A 445 7.08 15.39 28.56
N ASN A 446 8.39 15.34 28.42
CA ASN A 446 9.07 15.77 27.21
C ASN A 446 9.97 14.62 26.74
N ILE A 447 9.82 14.22 25.48
CA ILE A 447 10.56 13.11 24.89
C ILE A 447 11.51 13.65 23.83
N LEU A 448 12.81 13.38 23.98
CA LEU A 448 13.74 13.51 22.87
C LEU A 448 13.64 12.26 21.99
N LEU A 449 13.32 12.45 20.72
CA LEU A 449 13.36 11.41 19.70
C LEU A 449 14.68 11.47 18.95
N GLU A 450 15.32 10.32 18.81
CA GLU A 450 16.56 10.12 18.07
C GLU A 450 16.33 9.03 17.01
N VAL A 451 16.71 9.32 15.76
CA VAL A 451 16.82 8.30 14.70
C VAL A 451 18.19 8.34 14.07
N THR A 452 18.95 7.25 14.20
CA THR A 452 20.28 7.11 13.58
C THR A 452 20.26 6.09 12.45
N GLY A 453 21.17 6.22 11.47
CA GLY A 453 21.20 5.34 10.31
C GLY A 453 22.36 5.61 9.35
N ASN A 454 22.36 4.86 8.25
CA ASN A 454 23.35 4.99 7.17
C ASN A 454 22.85 5.84 5.98
N ASN A 455 21.57 6.25 6.01
CA ASN A 455 20.97 7.09 4.98
C ASN A 455 20.05 8.14 5.64
N LEU A 456 20.32 9.42 5.38
CA LEU A 456 19.58 10.54 5.97
C LEU A 456 18.09 10.51 5.64
N ASN A 457 17.72 10.20 4.40
CA ASN A 457 16.32 10.17 3.96
C ASN A 457 15.55 9.03 4.65
N THR A 458 16.21 7.88 4.86
CA THR A 458 15.65 6.79 5.65
C THR A 458 15.41 7.22 7.10
N CYS A 459 16.37 7.91 7.73
CA CYS A 459 16.20 8.44 9.09
C CYS A 459 15.01 9.40 9.20
N LYS A 460 14.91 10.35 8.27
CA LYS A 460 13.79 11.30 8.19
C LYS A 460 12.44 10.59 8.02
N LYS A 461 12.34 9.65 7.06
CA LYS A 461 11.12 8.87 6.82
C LYS A 461 10.69 8.06 8.04
N VAL A 462 11.63 7.47 8.76
CA VAL A 462 11.37 6.73 10.00
C VAL A 462 10.87 7.68 11.09
N MET A 463 11.48 8.86 11.23
CA MET A 463 11.05 9.88 12.18
C MET A 463 9.66 10.44 11.84
N ASP A 464 9.36 10.70 10.57
CA ASP A 464 8.03 11.12 10.10
C ASP A 464 6.97 10.08 10.51
N THR A 465 7.25 8.80 10.22
CA THR A 465 6.34 7.70 10.54
C THR A 465 6.13 7.58 12.05
N LEU A 466 7.20 7.73 12.85
CA LEU A 466 7.11 7.68 14.30
C LEU A 466 6.23 8.81 14.86
N LEU A 467 6.43 10.05 14.40
CA LEU A 467 5.64 11.21 14.84
C LEU A 467 4.17 11.06 14.49
N VAL A 468 3.85 10.55 13.30
CA VAL A 468 2.48 10.27 12.87
C VAL A 468 1.82 9.22 13.76
N GLU A 469 2.54 8.14 14.10
CA GLU A 469 1.99 7.12 15.00
C GLU A 469 1.87 7.63 16.44
N MET A 470 2.77 8.51 16.91
CA MET A 470 2.65 9.18 18.21
C MET A 470 1.42 10.09 18.29
N LEU A 471 1.12 10.82 17.21
CA LEU A 471 -0.07 11.67 17.11
C LEU A 471 -1.36 10.85 17.24
N LYS A 472 -1.47 9.74 16.49
CA LYS A 472 -2.62 8.81 16.53
C LYS A 472 -2.83 8.14 17.88
N LEU A 473 -1.77 8.02 18.68
CA LEU A 473 -1.86 7.46 20.03
C LEU A 473 -2.49 8.44 21.04
N GLY A 474 -2.72 9.71 20.66
CA GLY A 474 -3.33 10.72 21.52
C GLY A 474 -2.49 11.00 22.76
N LEU A 475 -1.18 11.20 22.55
CA LEU A 475 -0.22 11.35 23.65
C LEU A 475 -0.27 12.71 24.34
N ASN A 476 -0.98 13.72 23.85
CA ASN A 476 -0.94 15.09 24.42
C ASN A 476 -2.28 15.55 25.04
N ASP A 477 -3.09 14.59 25.47
CA ASP A 477 -4.44 14.79 25.98
C ASP A 477 -4.48 15.72 27.22
N PRO A 478 -5.11 16.91 27.13
CA PRO A 478 -5.31 17.79 28.28
C PRO A 478 -6.45 17.24 29.14
N ALA A 479 -6.11 16.35 30.06
CA ALA A 479 -6.91 15.92 31.22
C ALA A 479 -8.42 16.22 31.15
N THR A 480 -9.21 15.31 30.59
CA THR A 480 -10.63 15.21 30.94
C THR A 480 -10.76 14.44 32.26
N ASP A 481 -10.88 15.20 33.34
CA ASP A 481 -11.52 14.71 34.57
C ASP A 481 -12.89 14.13 34.19
N GLY A 482 -13.18 12.95 34.71
CA GLY A 482 -14.21 12.06 34.19
C GLY A 482 -15.57 12.71 33.93
N SER A 483 -15.99 12.70 32.67
CA SER A 483 -17.41 12.66 32.29
C SER A 483 -17.56 12.20 30.84
N ASN A 484 -18.37 11.16 30.66
CA ASN A 484 -19.06 10.71 29.44
C ASN A 484 -18.37 10.91 28.08
N GLY A 485 -17.89 9.78 27.52
CA GLY A 485 -17.29 9.70 26.19
C GLY A 485 -18.21 10.17 25.07
N GLU A 486 -17.83 11.29 24.45
CA GLU A 486 -18.15 11.65 23.08
C GLU A 486 -16.82 11.66 22.31
N GLU A 487 -16.59 10.66 21.45
CA GLU A 487 -15.38 10.50 20.65
C GLU A 487 -15.39 11.45 19.44
N ASN A 488 -14.83 12.66 19.60
CA ASN A 488 -14.43 13.52 18.48
C ASN A 488 -13.42 14.61 18.92
N GLU A 489 -12.43 14.25 19.72
CA GLU A 489 -11.37 15.18 20.14
C GLU A 489 -10.15 15.11 19.20
N ARG A 490 -9.74 16.26 18.71
CA ARG A 490 -8.56 16.47 17.86
C ARG A 490 -7.27 16.25 18.66
N ASN A 491 -6.36 15.41 18.18
CA ASN A 491 -5.05 15.22 18.80
C ASN A 491 -4.08 16.30 18.31
N ILE A 492 -3.34 16.92 19.22
CA ILE A 492 -2.31 17.92 18.89
C ILE A 492 -0.99 17.47 19.49
N LEU A 493 0.03 17.26 18.67
CA LEU A 493 1.37 16.90 19.12
C LEU A 493 2.32 18.07 18.86
N THR A 494 2.88 18.63 19.94
CA THR A 494 3.84 19.73 19.84
C THR A 494 5.25 19.19 19.66
N ILE A 495 5.93 19.60 18.59
CA ILE A 495 7.27 19.16 18.22
C ILE A 495 8.20 20.36 18.20
N GLN A 496 9.25 20.33 19.01
CA GLN A 496 10.34 21.30 18.96
C GLN A 496 11.45 20.81 18.02
N GLN A 497 11.84 21.67 17.07
CA GLN A 497 12.96 21.38 16.17
C GLN A 497 14.28 21.26 16.94
N VAL A 498 15.12 20.31 16.54
CA VAL A 498 16.50 20.14 17.05
C VAL A 498 17.49 20.37 15.89
N LYS A 499 18.55 21.14 16.16
CA LYS A 499 19.66 21.36 15.21
C LYS A 499 20.76 20.33 15.44
N ILE A 500 21.23 19.76 14.36
CA ILE A 500 22.46 18.97 14.29
C ILE A 500 23.50 19.83 13.60
N VAL A 501 24.61 20.08 14.30
CA VAL A 501 25.72 20.92 13.86
C VAL A 501 27.01 20.12 13.87
N ASP A 502 28.04 20.52 13.13
CA ASP A 502 29.40 20.00 13.35
C ASP A 502 30.10 20.67 14.54
N GLU A 503 31.35 20.27 14.80
CA GLU A 503 32.18 20.81 15.89
C GLU A 503 32.45 22.31 15.72
N GLU A 504 32.41 22.82 14.49
CA GLU A 504 32.51 24.25 14.15
C GLU A 504 31.18 25.01 14.26
N GLY A 505 30.08 24.32 14.57
CA GLY A 505 28.75 24.90 14.73
C GLY A 505 27.98 25.11 13.41
N GLN A 506 28.46 24.61 12.29
CA GLN A 506 27.75 24.68 11.01
C GLN A 506 26.59 23.67 10.99
N LEU A 507 25.43 24.14 10.53
CA LEU A 507 24.22 23.33 10.44
C LEU A 507 24.39 22.19 9.41
N LYS A 508 24.19 20.94 9.85
CA LYS A 508 24.10 19.76 8.98
C LYS A 508 22.67 19.35 8.71
N VAL A 509 21.86 19.27 9.77
CA VAL A 509 20.44 18.86 9.69
C VAL A 509 19.65 19.65 10.71
N VAL A 510 18.47 20.12 10.32
CA VAL A 510 17.42 20.56 11.25
C VAL A 510 16.18 19.73 10.95
N TYR A 511 15.55 19.21 11.98
CA TYR A 511 14.36 18.38 11.81
C TYR A 511 13.28 18.71 12.86
N PRO A 512 11.99 18.75 12.46
CA PRO A 512 11.49 18.59 11.09
C PRO A 512 11.64 19.89 10.27
N SER A 513 12.35 19.87 9.14
CA SER A 513 12.46 21.02 8.22
C SER A 513 11.17 21.21 7.40
N ARG A 514 11.10 22.27 6.57
CA ARG A 514 9.91 22.58 5.74
C ARG A 514 9.51 21.46 4.76
N THR A 515 10.46 20.63 4.35
CA THR A 515 10.23 19.52 3.41
C THR A 515 9.94 18.20 4.11
N ASP A 516 10.08 18.15 5.44
CA ASP A 516 9.83 16.94 6.24
C ASP A 516 8.37 16.95 6.76
N ILE A 517 7.82 15.78 7.07
CA ILE A 517 6.42 15.57 7.46
C ILE A 517 5.46 16.00 6.33
N GLN A 518 5.55 15.33 5.18
CA GLN A 518 4.60 15.47 4.07
C GLN A 518 3.47 14.46 4.22
N THR A 519 2.43 14.85 4.95
CA THR A 519 1.27 13.97 5.26
C THR A 519 -0.04 14.69 4.96
N ASP A 520 -0.86 14.12 4.08
CA ASP A 520 -2.05 14.79 3.53
C ASP A 520 -3.26 14.84 4.50
N ASN A 521 -3.15 14.23 5.69
CA ASN A 521 -4.25 14.03 6.64
C ASN A 521 -3.96 14.60 8.05
N ILE A 522 -2.88 15.36 8.22
CA ILE A 522 -2.47 15.96 9.49
C ILE A 522 -2.18 17.43 9.23
N LEU A 523 -2.74 18.33 10.04
CA LEU A 523 -2.43 19.74 9.95
C LEU A 523 -1.02 19.96 10.51
N VAL A 524 -0.07 20.38 9.67
CA VAL A 524 1.27 20.74 10.15
C VAL A 524 1.37 22.25 10.28
N THR A 525 1.31 22.76 11.51
CA THR A 525 1.54 24.18 11.79
C THR A 525 3.00 24.40 12.16
N ARG A 526 3.57 25.54 11.76
CA ARG A 526 4.96 25.90 12.04
C ARG A 526 4.94 27.28 12.71
N ALA A 527 5.31 27.32 13.99
CA ALA A 527 5.24 28.49 14.86
C ALA A 527 6.63 28.96 15.27
#